data_AF-A0A7X7VGA8-F1
#
_entry.id   AF-A0A7X7VGA8-F1
#
_cell.length_a   1.000
_cell.length_b   1.000
_cell.length_c   1.000
_cell.angle_alpha   90.00
_cell.angle_beta   90.00
_cell.angle_gamma   90.00
#
_symmetry.space_group_name_H-M   'P 1'
#
loop_
_entity.id
_entity.type
_entity.pdbx_description
1 polymer ?
#
loop_
_entity_poly.entity_id
_entity_poly.type
_entity_poly.pdbx_seq_one_letter_code
_entity_poly.pdbx_strand_id
1 'polypeptide(L)'
;MAKLDAESTLKRLRNRYRLVVMNDDTYEEVVTFKLSRLSVYIMLSTIFVLLVGLTVALIVFTPLKYYIPGATTDYQTATELRQLKYKVDEADREIRLLEQYNEGLTKGPLKGNNTVVLDTTRINVPKAEASDD
;
A
#
# COMPACT_ATOMS: atom_id res chain seq x y z
N MET A 1 21.56 -8.16 -56.30
CA MET A 1 21.36 -8.70 -54.94
C MET A 1 22.70 -8.76 -54.25
N ALA A 2 22.97 -7.87 -53.29
CA ALA A 2 24.22 -7.88 -52.53
C ALA A 2 24.15 -9.01 -51.49
N LYS A 3 25.00 -10.03 -51.62
CA LYS A 3 25.18 -11.03 -50.57
C LYS A 3 25.86 -10.33 -49.40
N LEU A 4 25.15 -10.19 -48.29
CA LEU A 4 25.72 -9.72 -47.04
C LEU A 4 26.59 -10.85 -46.48
N ASP A 5 27.89 -10.80 -46.75
CA ASP A 5 28.88 -11.76 -46.23
C ASP A 5 29.02 -11.64 -44.70
N ALA A 6 28.08 -12.25 -43.98
CA ALA A 6 28.06 -12.30 -42.52
C ALA A 6 29.30 -13.00 -41.91
N GLU A 7 29.97 -13.86 -42.67
CA GLU A 7 31.19 -14.54 -42.23
C GLU A 7 32.35 -13.56 -41.98
N SER A 8 32.47 -12.50 -42.79
CA SER A 8 33.55 -11.51 -42.66
C SER A 8 33.38 -10.64 -41.41
N THR A 9 32.15 -10.22 -41.10
CA THR A 9 31.84 -9.38 -39.94
C THR A 9 31.98 -10.14 -38.62
N LEU A 10 31.56 -11.41 -38.57
CA LEU A 10 31.75 -12.28 -37.40
C LEU A 10 33.23 -12.56 -37.12
N LYS A 11 34.03 -12.80 -38.16
CA LYS A 11 35.47 -13.03 -38.02
C LYS A 11 36.18 -11.81 -37.43
N ARG A 12 35.79 -10.60 -37.86
CA ARG A 12 36.32 -9.33 -37.36
C ARG A 12 35.92 -9.04 -35.91
N LEU A 13 34.77 -9.53 -35.45
CA LEU A 13 34.31 -9.39 -34.05
C LEU A 13 35.08 -10.28 -33.06
N ARG A 14 35.62 -11.41 -33.58
CA ARG A 14 36.38 -12.41 -32.80
C ARG A 14 37.89 -12.13 -32.74
N ASN A 15 38.35 -11.01 -33.31
CA ASN A 15 39.74 -10.59 -33.19
C ASN A 15 40.11 -10.33 -31.72
N ARG A 16 41.21 -10.94 -31.28
CA ARG A 16 41.70 -10.88 -29.91
C ARG A 16 42.70 -9.74 -29.79
N TYR A 17 42.36 -8.72 -29.02
CA TYR A 17 43.29 -7.65 -28.65
C TYR A 17 43.82 -7.93 -27.24
N ARG A 18 45.05 -7.47 -26.97
CA ARG A 18 45.66 -7.54 -25.64
C ARG A 18 45.74 -6.12 -25.10
N LEU A 19 45.09 -5.88 -23.97
CA LEU A 19 45.29 -4.69 -23.15
C LEU A 19 46.26 -5.11 -22.04
N VAL A 20 47.42 -4.48 -22.01
CA VAL A 20 48.46 -4.74 -20.99
C VAL A 20 48.53 -3.50 -20.13
N VAL A 21 48.43 -3.68 -18.81
CA VAL A 21 48.72 -2.63 -17.82
C VAL A 21 50.09 -2.95 -17.25
N MET A 22 51.05 -2.08 -17.52
CA MET A 22 52.44 -2.21 -17.10
C MET A 22 52.75 -1.15 -16.04
N ASN A 23 53.60 -1.49 -15.08
CA ASN A 23 54.11 -0.52 -14.11
C ASN A 23 55.15 0.39 -14.79
N ASP A 24 55.04 1.71 -14.61
CA ASP A 24 55.89 2.69 -15.29
C ASP A 24 57.35 2.65 -14.78
N ASP A 25 57.54 2.35 -13.49
CA ASP A 25 58.88 2.37 -12.85
C ASP A 25 59.66 1.07 -13.04
N THR A 26 58.99 -0.09 -13.01
CA THR A 26 59.64 -1.41 -13.11
C THR A 26 59.41 -2.12 -14.43
N TYR A 27 58.58 -1.57 -15.34
CA TYR A 27 58.20 -2.19 -16.62
C TYR A 27 57.63 -3.62 -16.50
N GLU A 28 57.19 -4.02 -15.31
CA GLU A 28 56.55 -5.33 -15.10
C GLU A 28 55.08 -5.28 -15.55
N GLU A 29 54.66 -6.32 -16.30
CA GLU A 29 53.26 -6.50 -16.68
C GLU A 29 52.46 -6.94 -15.45
N VAL A 30 51.73 -6.02 -14.82
CA VAL A 30 50.97 -6.30 -13.59
C VAL A 30 49.67 -7.04 -13.92
N VAL A 31 48.99 -6.67 -15.01
CA VAL A 31 47.76 -7.33 -15.46
C VAL A 31 47.63 -7.32 -16.98
N THR A 32 47.44 -8.50 -17.59
CA THR A 32 47.27 -8.66 -19.04
C THR A 32 45.87 -9.18 -19.38
N PHE A 33 45.01 -8.29 -19.87
CA PHE A 33 43.64 -8.62 -20.28
C PHE A 33 43.57 -8.91 -21.79
N LYS A 34 43.14 -10.11 -22.17
CA LYS A 34 42.84 -10.46 -23.58
C LYS A 34 41.41 -10.04 -23.92
N LEU A 35 41.20 -8.78 -24.26
CA LEU A 35 39.88 -8.24 -24.61
C LEU A 35 39.61 -8.41 -26.11
N SER A 36 38.55 -9.14 -26.45
CA SER A 36 37.93 -9.10 -27.77
C SER A 36 36.73 -8.15 -27.74
N ARG A 37 36.33 -7.60 -28.90
CA ARG A 37 35.11 -6.77 -28.99
C ARG A 37 33.87 -7.53 -28.47
N LEU A 38 33.85 -8.85 -28.70
CA LEU A 38 32.81 -9.75 -28.22
C LEU A 38 32.81 -9.93 -26.69
N SER A 39 33.97 -10.15 -26.05
CA SER A 39 34.04 -10.29 -24.58
C SER A 39 33.68 -8.99 -23.86
N VAL A 40 34.05 -7.83 -24.41
CA VAL A 40 33.67 -6.52 -23.86
C VAL A 40 32.15 -6.34 -23.93
N TYR A 41 31.54 -6.69 -25.07
CA TYR A 41 30.09 -6.64 -25.24
C TYR A 41 29.36 -7.54 -24.24
N ILE A 42 29.83 -8.78 -24.05
CA ILE A 42 29.24 -9.71 -23.08
C ILE A 42 29.35 -9.15 -21.66
N MET A 43 30.53 -8.68 -21.24
CA MET A 43 30.73 -8.11 -19.91
C MET A 43 29.80 -6.92 -19.64
N LEU A 44 29.71 -5.97 -20.59
CA LEU A 44 28.82 -4.82 -20.49
C LEU A 44 27.35 -5.24 -20.44
N SER A 45 26.95 -6.20 -21.27
CA SER A 45 25.58 -6.74 -21.29
C SER A 45 25.23 -7.42 -19.96
N THR A 46 26.13 -8.23 -19.40
CA THR A 46 25.92 -8.89 -18.11
C THR A 46 25.78 -7.87 -16.98
N ILE A 47 26.62 -6.83 -16.95
CA ILE A 47 26.51 -5.74 -15.96
C ILE A 47 25.19 -4.99 -16.12
N PHE A 48 24.79 -4.70 -17.36
CA PHE A 48 23.53 -4.01 -17.64
C PHE A 48 22.32 -4.82 -17.16
N VAL A 49 22.27 -6.12 -17.49
CA VAL A 49 21.21 -7.02 -17.02
C VAL A 49 21.22 -7.16 -15.50
N LEU A 50 22.40 -7.25 -14.87
CA LEU A 50 22.52 -7.26 -13.41
C LEU A 50 22.00 -5.97 -12.78
N LEU A 51 22.32 -4.80 -13.34
CA LEU A 51 21.88 -3.51 -12.85
C LEU A 51 20.37 -3.36 -12.99
N VAL A 52 19.82 -3.67 -14.18
CA VAL A 52 18.37 -3.65 -14.40
C VAL A 52 17.66 -4.65 -13.48
N GLY A 53 18.17 -5.88 -13.36
CA GLY A 53 17.62 -6.88 -12.44
C GLY A 53 17.66 -6.42 -10.99
N LEU A 54 18.78 -5.85 -10.54
CA LEU A 54 18.97 -5.35 -9.19
C LEU A 54 18.08 -4.13 -8.91
N THR A 55 17.90 -3.21 -9.87
CA THR A 55 16.99 -2.07 -9.71
C THR A 55 15.53 -2.49 -9.64
N VAL A 56 15.08 -3.42 -10.49
CA VAL A 56 13.72 -3.98 -10.42
C VAL A 56 13.52 -4.73 -9.09
N ALA A 57 14.51 -5.53 -8.67
CA ALA A 57 14.49 -6.20 -7.38
C ALA A 57 14.36 -5.18 -6.25
N LEU A 58 15.13 -4.09 -6.28
CA LEU A 58 15.08 -3.04 -5.26
C LEU A 58 13.72 -2.33 -5.24
N ILE A 59 13.12 -2.04 -6.39
CA ILE A 59 11.77 -1.44 -6.48
C ILE A 59 10.69 -2.37 -5.89
N VAL A 60 10.80 -3.67 -6.11
CA VAL A 60 9.83 -4.66 -5.60
C VAL A 60 10.03 -4.96 -4.10
N PHE A 61 11.29 -5.04 -3.65
CA PHE A 61 11.66 -5.35 -2.26
C PHE A 61 11.59 -4.13 -1.32
N THR A 62 11.62 -2.91 -1.84
CA THR A 62 11.45 -1.68 -1.02
C THR A 62 10.00 -1.17 -1.07
N PRO A 63 9.53 -0.45 -0.03
CA PRO A 63 8.18 0.11 -0.01
C PRO A 63 7.96 1.22 -1.05
N LEU A 64 8.94 1.55 -1.90
CA LEU A 64 8.79 2.40 -3.07
C LEU A 64 7.63 1.96 -3.97
N LYS A 65 7.30 0.66 -4.04
CA LYS A 65 6.11 0.16 -4.76
C LYS A 65 4.78 0.55 -4.16
N TYR A 66 4.72 0.90 -2.87
CA TYR A 66 3.51 1.37 -2.20
C TYR A 66 3.35 2.89 -2.28
N TYR A 67 4.45 3.59 -2.60
CA TYR A 67 4.39 4.93 -3.16
C TYR A 67 3.92 4.92 -4.62
N ILE A 68 3.80 3.74 -5.25
CA ILE A 68 3.05 3.54 -6.49
C ILE A 68 1.63 3.13 -6.08
N PRO A 69 0.65 4.04 -6.20
CA PRO A 69 -0.72 3.62 -6.18
C PRO A 69 -0.91 2.60 -7.32
N GLY A 70 -1.05 1.30 -7.03
CA GLY A 70 -1.72 0.38 -7.96
C GLY A 70 -1.26 -1.04 -8.01
N ALA A 71 -0.20 -1.38 -7.28
CA ALA A 71 0.26 -2.74 -7.18
C ALA A 71 -0.63 -3.52 -6.20
N THR A 72 -1.76 -3.98 -6.76
CA THR A 72 -2.89 -4.78 -6.25
C THR A 72 -3.79 -4.20 -5.15
N THR A 73 -3.53 -2.97 -4.70
CA THR A 73 -4.58 -1.94 -4.57
C THR A 73 -3.90 -0.59 -4.81
N ASP A 74 -4.47 0.23 -5.70
CA ASP A 74 -4.04 1.61 -5.82
C ASP A 74 -4.17 2.30 -4.48
N TYR A 75 -3.12 2.98 -4.02
CA TYR A 75 -3.19 3.90 -2.89
C TYR A 75 -4.38 4.88 -3.07
N GLN A 76 -4.76 5.21 -4.31
CA GLN A 76 -5.98 5.94 -4.66
C GLN A 76 -7.25 5.14 -4.35
N THR A 77 -7.35 3.89 -4.82
CA THR A 77 -8.43 2.95 -4.47
C THR A 77 -8.55 2.76 -2.96
N ALA A 78 -7.44 2.60 -2.25
CA ALA A 78 -7.42 2.48 -0.79
C ALA A 78 -7.94 3.75 -0.09
N THR A 79 -7.68 4.91 -0.68
CA THR A 79 -8.13 6.20 -0.14
C THR A 79 -9.62 6.45 -0.43
N GLU A 80 -10.09 6.15 -1.63
CA GLU A 80 -11.51 6.28 -2.01
C GLU A 80 -12.39 5.29 -1.26
N LEU A 81 -11.95 4.03 -1.13
CA LEU A 81 -12.62 3.03 -0.28
C LEU A 81 -12.70 3.52 1.17
N ARG A 82 -11.64 4.16 1.65
CA ARG A 82 -11.62 4.72 3.00
C ARG A 82 -12.64 5.86 3.15
N GLN A 83 -12.75 6.75 2.18
CA GLN A 83 -13.73 7.84 2.22
C GLN A 83 -15.18 7.34 2.09
N LEU A 84 -15.42 6.39 1.18
CA LEU A 84 -16.73 5.77 1.02
C LEU A 84 -17.15 5.07 2.32
N LYS A 85 -16.23 4.31 2.93
CA LYS A 85 -16.45 3.68 4.24
C LYS A 85 -16.86 4.70 5.29
N TYR A 86 -16.15 5.83 5.39
CA TYR A 86 -16.49 6.87 6.35
C TYR A 86 -17.92 7.39 6.16
N LYS A 87 -18.35 7.67 4.92
CA LYS A 87 -19.71 8.15 4.65
C LYS A 87 -20.78 7.12 4.96
N VAL A 88 -20.53 5.85 4.65
CA VAL A 88 -21.46 4.75 4.98
C VAL A 88 -21.58 4.59 6.49
N ASP A 89 -20.47 4.62 7.21
CA ASP A 89 -20.45 4.53 8.68
C ASP A 89 -21.23 5.68 9.34
N GLU A 90 -21.13 6.89 8.78
CA GLU A 90 -21.89 8.06 9.22
C GLU A 90 -23.39 7.88 8.99
N ALA A 91 -23.81 7.48 7.78
CA ALA A 91 -25.22 7.22 7.47
C ALA A 91 -25.81 6.13 8.37
N ASP A 92 -25.09 5.03 8.58
CA ASP A 92 -25.52 3.96 9.48
C ASP A 92 -25.66 4.45 10.94
N ARG A 93 -24.82 5.41 11.35
CA ARG A 93 -24.92 6.00 12.69
C ARG A 93 -26.22 6.76 12.86
N GLU A 94 -26.61 7.54 11.87
CA GLU A 94 -27.87 8.29 11.90
C GLU A 94 -29.07 7.37 11.94
N ILE A 95 -29.09 6.32 11.11
CA ILE A 95 -30.16 5.31 11.10
C ILE A 95 -30.30 4.67 12.48
N ARG A 96 -29.19 4.24 13.11
CA ARG A 96 -29.21 3.65 14.45
C ARG A 96 -29.79 4.58 15.51
N LEU A 97 -29.48 5.88 15.44
CA LEU A 97 -30.01 6.86 16.38
C LEU A 97 -31.53 7.03 16.21
N LEU A 98 -32.02 7.04 14.97
CA LEU A 98 -33.46 7.10 14.68
C LEU A 98 -34.19 5.84 15.15
N GLU A 99 -33.60 4.67 14.96
CA GLU A 99 -34.16 3.41 15.46
C GLU A 99 -34.26 3.41 16.99
N GLN A 100 -33.22 3.83 17.70
CA GLN A 100 -33.22 3.94 19.17
C GLN A 100 -34.29 4.93 19.65
N TYR A 101 -34.45 6.06 18.98
CA TYR A 101 -35.50 7.02 19.31
C TYR A 101 -36.90 6.42 19.16
N ASN A 102 -37.18 5.75 18.03
CA ASN A 102 -38.46 5.08 17.79
C ASN A 102 -38.71 3.94 18.78
N GLU A 103 -37.69 3.18 19.15
CA GLU A 103 -37.76 2.15 20.18
C GLU A 103 -38.12 2.76 21.54
N GLY A 104 -37.50 3.88 21.92
CA GLY A 104 -37.83 4.61 23.14
C GLY A 104 -39.28 5.09 23.18
N LEU A 105 -39.83 5.54 22.05
CA LEU A 105 -41.24 5.94 21.94
C LEU A 105 -42.19 4.74 22.06
N THR A 106 -41.86 3.63 21.39
CA THR A 106 -42.72 2.43 21.34
C THR A 106 -42.64 1.57 22.60
N LYS A 107 -41.48 1.51 23.27
CA LYS A 107 -41.31 0.76 24.54
C LYS A 107 -41.50 1.65 25.78
N GLY A 108 -41.55 2.96 25.59
CA GLY A 108 -41.80 3.94 26.64
C GLY A 108 -43.27 4.04 27.06
N PRO A 109 -43.59 5.01 27.93
CA PRO A 109 -44.90 5.12 28.59
C PRO A 109 -46.08 5.46 27.66
N LEU A 110 -45.81 5.76 26.38
CA LEU A 110 -46.84 6.14 25.40
C LEU A 110 -47.53 4.94 24.76
N LYS A 111 -46.93 3.75 24.80
CA LYS A 111 -47.63 2.52 24.43
C LYS A 111 -48.47 2.10 25.63
N GLY A 112 -49.74 2.50 25.63
CA GLY A 112 -50.72 2.34 26.72
C GLY A 112 -51.06 0.91 27.15
N ASN A 113 -50.07 0.03 27.25
CA ASN A 113 -50.12 -1.22 28.00
C ASN A 113 -49.06 -1.13 29.12
N ASN A 114 -49.43 -0.36 30.14
CA ASN A 114 -48.71 -0.13 31.37
C ASN A 114 -48.65 -1.41 32.22
N THR A 115 -47.64 -2.24 31.99
CA THR A 115 -47.15 -3.22 32.99
C THR A 115 -45.97 -2.68 33.81
N VAL A 116 -45.72 -1.36 33.75
CA VAL A 116 -44.84 -0.71 34.73
C VAL A 116 -45.59 -0.74 36.06
N VAL A 117 -45.20 -1.66 36.95
CA VAL A 117 -45.67 -1.73 38.33
C VAL A 117 -45.23 -0.43 39.02
N LEU A 118 -46.17 0.50 39.17
CA LEU A 118 -45.95 1.77 39.86
C LEU A 118 -45.90 1.50 41.37
N ASP A 119 -44.71 1.59 41.96
CA ASP A 119 -44.52 1.44 43.41
C ASP A 119 -44.96 2.74 44.12
N THR A 120 -46.27 2.90 44.30
CA THR A 120 -46.86 4.07 44.96
C THR A 120 -47.69 3.61 46.15
N THR A 121 -47.03 3.38 47.28
CA THR A 121 -47.72 3.31 48.58
C THR A 121 -48.25 4.71 48.92
N ARG A 122 -49.56 4.82 49.19
CA ARG A 122 -50.20 6.10 49.55
C ARG A 122 -49.86 6.48 50.98
N ILE A 123 -49.28 7.65 51.19
CA ILE A 123 -49.01 8.20 52.53
C ILE A 123 -50.31 8.83 53.07
N ASN A 124 -50.78 8.36 54.23
CA ASN A 124 -51.95 8.92 54.91
C ASN A 124 -51.53 10.17 55.70
N VAL A 125 -52.02 11.33 55.30
CA VAL A 125 -51.68 12.62 55.92
C VAL A 125 -52.85 13.05 56.82
N PRO A 126 -52.64 13.30 58.13
CA PRO A 126 -53.72 13.73 59.01
C PRO A 126 -54.16 15.16 58.70
N LYS A 127 -55.47 15.41 58.83
CA LYS A 127 -56.13 16.66 58.44
C LYS A 127 -55.71 17.79 59.38
N ALA A 128 -55.26 18.91 58.80
CA ALA A 128 -54.85 20.10 59.54
C ALA A 128 -56.03 20.67 60.34
N GLU A 129 -55.82 20.89 61.65
CA GLU A 129 -56.80 21.52 62.52
C GLU A 129 -56.93 23.01 62.18
N ALA A 130 -58.17 23.48 62.09
CA ALA A 130 -58.46 24.90 61.86
C ALA A 130 -58.24 25.68 63.17
N SER A 131 -57.47 26.77 63.09
CA SER A 131 -57.23 27.71 64.19
C SER A 131 -58.51 28.47 64.51
N ASP A 132 -58.99 28.39 65.74
CA ASP A 132 -60.10 29.19 66.29
C ASP A 132 -59.62 30.63 66.57
N ASP A 133 -60.30 31.61 65.97
CA ASP A 133 -60.39 33.02 66.39
C ASP A 133 -61.83 33.51 66.12
#